data_AF-A0A956S7A0-F1
#
_entry.id   AF-A0A956S7A0-F1
#
_cell.length_a   1.000
_cell.length_b   1.000
_cell.length_c   1.000
_cell.angle_alpha   90.00
_cell.angle_beta   90.00
_cell.angle_gamma   90.00
#
_symmetry.space_group_name_H-M   'P 1'
#
loop_
_entity.id
_entity.type
_entity.pdbx_description
1 polymer ?
#
loop_
_entity_poly.entity_id
_entity_poly.type
_entity_poly.pdbx_seq_one_letter_code
_entity_poly.pdbx_strand_id
1 'polypeptide(L)'
;EYKRHFSDVKKALSEVLVNIYNKLKNSKVTIVITGSGGIDISQKLNIKFIQEVIASTHAIEYFYPETDVVIELGGEDAKVTYLTGGIDQRMNGICAGGTGAFIDQMASLLQTDTFGLNELAKDYNVIYPIASRCGVFAKTDIQPLINDGAKRSDIAMSIFNAVVVQTVSVLSCGRKIEGKVAFLGGPLHFLPSLRDRFKSVLKLDDKDIIFPEDAQLYVAMGASLLSKKEEAIKLDDLIKKIQSLNIDDLNTTDKLDPLFKDENDYNEFIKRHNKNTIKTCDISKFNGNCFLGIDAGSTTTKAALIDDKGNLLYTHYSSNEGKPLEVVIDIMNKIYNILPSNSKIVSSTVTGYGEGLIKKALKIDYGEIETIAHFKAAKFFNKDVDFILDIGGQDMKCLKIKNGVIDSIVLNEACSSGCGSFLETFATSLSMDIKEFSHIGIYSKSPVDLGSRCTIFMNSKVKQAQKEGANVSDISAGLSYSVIKNALFKVIKIRDINDLGDNIVVQGGTFYNDLVLRSFEKLTKKEVIRP
;
A
#
# COMPACT_ATOMS: atom_id res chain seq x y z
N GLU A 1 2.62 -26.84 9.31
CA GLU A 1 3.33 -25.57 9.62
C GLU A 1 2.74 -24.50 8.73
N TYR A 2 2.36 -23.36 9.30
CA TYR A 2 1.93 -22.18 8.53
C TYR A 2 3.10 -21.21 8.41
N LYS A 3 3.35 -20.68 7.22
CA LYS A 3 4.43 -19.71 6.98
C LYS A 3 4.04 -18.70 5.91
N ARG A 4 4.20 -17.41 6.20
CA ARG A 4 4.10 -16.35 5.19
C ARG A 4 5.33 -16.42 4.29
N HIS A 5 5.10 -16.43 2.98
CA HIS A 5 6.19 -16.55 2.00
C HIS A 5 6.75 -15.19 1.53
N PHE A 6 6.13 -14.06 1.87
CA PHE A 6 6.60 -12.71 1.50
C PHE A 6 7.00 -12.58 0.02
N SER A 7 6.14 -13.09 -0.87
CA SER A 7 6.36 -13.17 -2.32
C SER A 7 7.49 -14.12 -2.79
N ASP A 8 8.25 -14.74 -1.89
CA ASP A 8 9.24 -15.78 -2.21
C ASP A 8 8.69 -17.20 -1.89
N VAL A 9 7.82 -17.68 -2.78
CA VAL A 9 7.15 -18.99 -2.62
C VAL A 9 8.16 -20.15 -2.65
N LYS A 10 9.21 -20.07 -3.48
CA LYS A 10 10.23 -21.12 -3.62
C LYS A 10 11.01 -21.29 -2.32
N LYS A 11 11.51 -20.19 -1.74
CA LYS A 11 12.25 -20.22 -0.47
C LYS A 11 11.38 -20.75 0.66
N ALA A 12 10.17 -20.22 0.80
CA ALA A 12 9.26 -20.65 1.86
C ALA A 12 8.89 -22.13 1.75
N LEU A 13 8.60 -22.62 0.53
CA LEU A 13 8.33 -24.05 0.28
C LEU A 13 9.55 -24.92 0.61
N SER A 14 10.75 -24.48 0.21
CA SER A 14 11.99 -25.20 0.49
C SER A 14 12.23 -25.32 1.99
N GLU A 15 12.06 -24.23 2.74
CA GLU A 15 12.22 -24.21 4.20
C GLU A 15 11.21 -25.13 4.90
N VAL A 16 9.93 -25.11 4.48
CA VAL A 16 8.89 -26.01 5.03
C VAL A 16 9.20 -27.48 4.73
N LEU A 17 9.67 -27.81 3.53
CA LEU A 17 10.02 -29.19 3.18
C LEU A 17 11.25 -29.69 3.95
N VAL A 18 12.25 -28.83 4.17
CA VAL A 18 13.40 -29.16 5.03
C VAL A 18 12.95 -29.42 6.46
N ASN A 19 12.01 -28.63 6.99
CA ASN A 19 11.43 -28.87 8.32
C ASN A 19 10.68 -30.21 8.40
N ILE A 20 9.93 -30.57 7.36
CA ILE A 20 9.26 -31.87 7.25
C ILE A 20 10.30 -32.99 7.18
N TYR A 21 11.38 -32.81 6.41
CA TYR A 21 12.47 -33.79 6.30
C TYR A 21 13.20 -34.00 7.63
N ASN A 22 13.37 -32.94 8.42
CA ASN A 22 13.99 -33.08 9.73
C ASN A 22 13.17 -33.98 10.67
N LYS A 23 11.83 -33.98 10.52
CA LYS A 23 10.90 -34.81 11.31
C LYS A 23 10.68 -36.21 10.74
N LEU A 24 10.50 -36.34 9.42
CA LEU A 24 10.12 -37.59 8.76
C LEU A 24 11.29 -38.32 8.09
N LYS A 25 12.47 -37.71 8.03
CA LYS A 25 13.68 -38.19 7.33
C LYS A 25 13.34 -38.59 5.89
N ASN A 26 14.05 -39.57 5.34
CA ASN A 26 13.88 -40.00 3.94
C ASN A 26 12.68 -40.92 3.72
N SER A 27 11.54 -40.60 4.35
CA SER A 27 10.28 -41.32 4.17
C SER A 27 9.72 -41.07 2.77
N LYS A 28 8.93 -42.05 2.29
CA LYS A 28 8.08 -41.86 1.11
C LYS A 28 6.81 -41.12 1.53
N VAL A 29 6.45 -40.08 0.78
CA VAL A 29 5.27 -39.26 1.03
C VAL A 29 4.46 -39.11 -0.26
N THR A 30 3.14 -38.99 -0.15
CA THR A 30 2.32 -38.52 -1.27
C THR A 30 2.10 -37.03 -1.13
N ILE A 31 2.00 -36.32 -2.26
CA ILE A 31 1.92 -34.86 -2.27
C ILE A 31 0.98 -34.38 -3.37
N VAL A 32 0.23 -33.33 -3.05
CA VAL A 32 -0.57 -32.53 -3.96
C VAL A 32 -0.25 -31.07 -3.67
N ILE A 33 -0.21 -30.25 -4.72
CA ILE A 33 -0.01 -28.80 -4.60
C ILE A 33 -1.33 -28.08 -4.84
N THR A 34 -1.54 -26.99 -4.11
CA THR A 34 -2.73 -26.14 -4.23
C THR A 34 -2.35 -24.66 -4.04
N GLY A 35 -3.32 -23.76 -4.21
CA GLY A 35 -3.15 -22.32 -4.14
C GLY A 35 -2.57 -21.69 -5.42
N SER A 36 -2.85 -20.41 -5.64
CA SER A 36 -2.44 -19.67 -6.84
C SER A 36 -0.93 -19.61 -7.08
N GLY A 37 -0.13 -19.57 -6.00
CA GLY A 37 1.34 -19.63 -6.07
C GLY A 37 1.89 -21.03 -6.43
N GLY A 38 1.07 -22.07 -6.34
CA GLY A 38 1.47 -23.46 -6.53
C GLY A 38 1.35 -23.99 -7.96
N ILE A 39 0.61 -23.31 -8.86
CA ILE A 39 0.36 -23.80 -10.23
C ILE A 39 1.66 -24.05 -10.99
N ASP A 40 2.52 -23.04 -11.07
CA ASP A 40 3.78 -23.13 -11.84
C ASP A 40 4.73 -24.17 -11.23
N ILE A 41 4.77 -24.22 -9.89
CA ILE A 41 5.57 -25.18 -9.13
C ILE A 41 5.09 -26.61 -9.39
N SER A 42 3.77 -26.82 -9.43
CA SER A 42 3.17 -28.13 -9.69
C SER A 42 3.55 -28.68 -11.07
N GLN A 43 3.56 -27.82 -12.10
CA GLN A 43 3.95 -28.19 -13.45
C GLN A 43 5.42 -28.55 -13.52
N LYS A 44 6.30 -27.71 -12.96
CA LYS A 44 7.75 -27.93 -13.00
C LYS A 44 8.19 -29.16 -12.17
N LEU A 45 7.49 -29.47 -11.08
CA LEU A 45 7.77 -30.65 -10.24
C LEU A 45 7.09 -31.93 -10.73
N ASN A 46 6.21 -31.83 -11.73
CA ASN A 46 5.30 -32.91 -12.14
C ASN A 46 4.51 -33.48 -10.95
N ILE A 47 3.95 -32.59 -10.13
CA ILE A 47 3.09 -32.92 -9.00
C ILE A 47 1.69 -32.44 -9.32
N LYS A 48 0.67 -33.23 -8.97
CA LYS A 48 -0.72 -32.88 -9.23
C LYS A 48 -1.12 -31.57 -8.55
N PHE A 49 -1.78 -30.71 -9.31
CA PHE A 49 -2.43 -29.52 -8.81
C PHE A 49 -3.90 -29.79 -8.49
N ILE A 50 -4.36 -29.33 -7.32
CA ILE A 50 -5.77 -29.31 -6.96
C ILE A 50 -6.16 -27.88 -6.59
N GLN A 51 -7.34 -27.45 -7.03
CA GLN A 51 -7.86 -26.14 -6.65
C GLN A 51 -8.12 -26.07 -5.13
N GLU A 52 -7.76 -24.95 -4.53
CA GLU A 52 -7.86 -24.72 -3.09
C GLU A 52 -9.27 -24.92 -2.54
N VAL A 53 -10.28 -24.61 -3.35
CA VAL A 53 -11.70 -24.78 -3.01
C VAL A 53 -12.02 -26.25 -2.80
N ILE A 54 -11.59 -27.11 -3.73
CA ILE A 54 -11.81 -28.56 -3.66
C ILE A 54 -11.10 -29.12 -2.43
N ALA A 55 -9.88 -28.66 -2.18
CA ALA A 55 -9.12 -29.06 -0.99
C ALA A 55 -9.85 -28.63 0.30
N SER A 56 -10.23 -27.36 0.43
CA SER A 56 -10.91 -26.81 1.61
C SER A 56 -12.25 -27.51 1.87
N THR A 57 -13.08 -27.69 0.84
CA THR A 57 -14.34 -28.43 0.93
C THR A 57 -14.12 -29.86 1.40
N HIS A 58 -13.14 -30.57 0.83
CA HIS A 58 -12.86 -31.95 1.23
C HIS A 58 -12.36 -32.06 2.69
N ALA A 59 -11.61 -31.07 3.17
CA ALA A 59 -11.22 -31.00 4.57
C ALA A 59 -12.43 -30.80 5.48
N ILE A 60 -13.33 -29.89 5.14
CA ILE A 60 -14.55 -29.63 5.92
C ILE A 60 -15.46 -30.84 5.95
N GLU A 61 -15.73 -31.47 4.82
CA GLU A 61 -16.54 -32.70 4.75
C GLU A 61 -15.95 -33.84 5.59
N TYR A 62 -14.61 -33.90 5.74
CA TYR A 62 -13.94 -34.94 6.51
C TYR A 62 -13.95 -34.66 8.03
N PHE A 63 -13.69 -33.42 8.45
CA PHE A 63 -13.53 -33.07 9.87
C PHE A 63 -14.80 -32.52 10.52
N TYR A 64 -15.65 -31.83 9.77
CA TYR A 64 -16.88 -31.17 10.24
C TYR A 64 -18.02 -31.35 9.22
N PRO A 65 -18.48 -32.60 8.97
CA PRO A 65 -19.49 -32.92 7.96
C PRO A 65 -20.86 -32.25 8.21
N GLU A 66 -21.11 -31.76 9.43
CA GLU A 66 -22.31 -31.01 9.80
C GLU A 66 -22.32 -29.56 9.31
N THR A 67 -21.24 -29.09 8.68
CA THR A 67 -21.12 -27.69 8.22
C THR A 67 -22.05 -27.39 7.06
N ASP A 68 -22.84 -26.32 7.17
CA ASP A 68 -23.72 -25.82 6.12
C ASP A 68 -23.04 -24.76 5.24
N VAL A 69 -22.27 -23.87 5.86
CA VAL A 69 -21.61 -22.74 5.19
C VAL A 69 -20.19 -22.56 5.69
N VAL A 70 -19.25 -22.30 4.78
CA VAL A 70 -17.86 -21.98 5.09
C VAL A 70 -17.58 -20.54 4.73
N ILE A 71 -17.08 -19.75 5.68
CA ILE A 71 -16.49 -18.43 5.44
C ILE A 71 -14.97 -18.58 5.56
N GLU A 72 -14.26 -18.40 4.46
CA GLU A 72 -12.80 -18.50 4.42
C GLU A 72 -12.20 -17.14 4.06
N LEU A 73 -11.36 -16.59 4.94
CA LEU A 73 -10.61 -15.37 4.66
C LEU A 73 -9.14 -15.70 4.45
N GLY A 74 -8.63 -15.45 3.25
CA GLY A 74 -7.23 -15.55 2.89
C GLY A 74 -6.50 -14.20 3.02
N GLY A 75 -5.23 -14.20 2.60
CA GLY A 75 -4.46 -12.96 2.47
C GLY A 75 -5.00 -12.08 1.34
N GLU A 76 -5.33 -12.67 0.19
CA GLU A 76 -5.68 -11.93 -1.04
C GLU A 76 -7.09 -12.22 -1.55
N ASP A 77 -7.72 -13.26 -1.01
CA ASP A 77 -9.08 -13.67 -1.34
C ASP A 77 -9.93 -13.88 -0.09
N ALA A 78 -11.23 -13.86 -0.29
CA ALA A 78 -12.27 -14.14 0.68
C ALA A 78 -13.33 -14.97 -0.04
N LYS A 79 -13.80 -16.04 0.59
CA LYS A 79 -14.72 -17.01 0.01
C LYS A 79 -15.88 -17.29 0.96
N VAL A 80 -17.04 -17.52 0.37
CA VAL A 80 -18.20 -18.12 1.03
C VAL A 80 -18.60 -19.34 0.22
N THR A 81 -18.60 -20.50 0.86
CA THR A 81 -18.99 -21.78 0.25
C THR A 81 -20.21 -22.32 0.96
N TYR A 82 -21.32 -22.48 0.24
CA TYR A 82 -22.51 -23.15 0.73
C TYR A 82 -22.42 -24.63 0.37
N LEU A 83 -22.52 -25.50 1.37
CA LEU A 83 -22.44 -26.95 1.21
C LEU A 83 -23.85 -27.57 1.09
N THR A 84 -24.82 -26.98 1.78
CA THR A 84 -26.21 -27.45 1.78
C THR A 84 -26.98 -26.97 0.55
N GLY A 85 -27.74 -27.85 -0.09
CA GLY A 85 -28.51 -27.55 -1.31
C GLY A 85 -27.69 -27.54 -2.60
N GLY A 86 -26.50 -28.15 -2.58
CA GLY A 86 -25.53 -28.16 -3.68
C GLY A 86 -24.39 -27.17 -3.42
N ILE A 87 -23.18 -27.54 -3.84
CA ILE A 87 -21.98 -26.71 -3.64
C ILE A 87 -22.11 -25.43 -4.49
N ASP A 88 -22.28 -24.30 -3.82
CA ASP A 88 -22.31 -22.96 -4.41
C ASP A 88 -21.20 -22.14 -3.75
N GLN A 89 -20.23 -21.72 -4.56
CA GLN A 89 -19.04 -21.04 -4.07
C GLN A 89 -18.95 -19.64 -4.65
N ARG A 90 -18.62 -18.69 -3.78
CA ARG A 90 -18.51 -17.28 -4.11
C ARG A 90 -17.21 -16.74 -3.57
N MET A 91 -16.45 -16.08 -4.41
CA MET A 91 -15.15 -15.52 -4.08
C MET A 91 -15.14 -14.05 -4.47
N ASN A 92 -14.45 -13.22 -3.70
CA ASN A 92 -14.23 -11.84 -4.11
C ASN A 92 -13.43 -11.80 -5.42
N GLY A 93 -13.68 -10.78 -6.22
CA GLY A 93 -12.81 -10.48 -7.36
C GLY A 93 -11.43 -10.04 -6.89
N ILE A 94 -10.62 -9.55 -7.83
CA ILE A 94 -9.24 -9.11 -7.58
C ILE A 94 -9.13 -8.05 -6.47
N CYS A 95 -10.22 -7.35 -6.11
CA CYS A 95 -10.20 -6.32 -5.07
C CYS A 95 -10.01 -6.93 -3.66
N ALA A 96 -8.92 -6.54 -2.98
CA ALA A 96 -8.54 -6.99 -1.64
C ALA A 96 -9.52 -6.58 -0.51
N GLY A 97 -10.63 -5.90 -0.82
CA GLY A 97 -11.66 -5.58 0.17
C GLY A 97 -12.19 -6.85 0.83
N GLY A 98 -12.13 -6.90 2.16
CA GLY A 98 -12.58 -8.05 2.95
C GLY A 98 -11.53 -9.15 3.18
N THR A 99 -10.25 -8.93 2.85
CA THR A 99 -9.18 -9.94 3.00
C THR A 99 -8.13 -9.55 4.04
N GLY A 100 -7.18 -10.45 4.34
CA GLY A 100 -6.05 -10.17 5.22
C GLY A 100 -5.18 -8.99 4.76
N ALA A 101 -4.97 -8.81 3.45
CA ALA A 101 -4.19 -7.70 2.91
C ALA A 101 -4.85 -6.34 3.17
N PHE A 102 -6.19 -6.27 3.17
CA PHE A 102 -6.89 -5.06 3.61
C PHE A 102 -6.62 -4.77 5.09
N ILE A 103 -6.66 -5.79 5.94
CA ILE A 103 -6.36 -5.64 7.37
C ILE A 103 -4.92 -5.18 7.57
N ASP A 104 -3.94 -5.78 6.88
CA ASP A 104 -2.52 -5.37 6.92
C ASP A 104 -2.37 -3.88 6.55
N GLN A 105 -3.04 -3.42 5.49
CA GLN A 105 -2.99 -2.01 5.07
C GLN A 105 -3.60 -1.06 6.10
N MET A 106 -4.75 -1.43 6.68
CA MET A 106 -5.42 -0.59 7.67
C MET A 106 -4.69 -0.59 9.02
N ALA A 107 -4.07 -1.71 9.41
CA ALA A 107 -3.20 -1.78 10.57
C ALA A 107 -1.98 -0.84 10.42
N SER A 108 -1.34 -0.88 9.25
CA SER A 108 -0.23 0.04 8.91
C SER A 108 -0.66 1.50 8.96
N LEU A 109 -1.86 1.82 8.44
CA LEU A 109 -2.44 3.17 8.54
C LEU A 109 -2.59 3.64 9.99
N LEU A 110 -2.98 2.72 10.88
CA LEU A 110 -3.06 2.95 12.32
C LEU A 110 -1.74 2.71 13.03
N GLN A 111 -0.60 2.58 12.35
CA GLN A 111 0.72 2.39 12.96
C GLN A 111 0.78 1.22 13.94
N THR A 112 0.22 0.10 13.51
CA THR A 112 0.22 -1.14 14.27
C THR A 112 0.28 -2.32 13.30
N ASP A 113 0.45 -3.52 13.83
CA ASP A 113 0.30 -4.75 13.06
C ASP A 113 -1.12 -5.30 13.24
N THR A 114 -1.41 -6.44 12.61
CA THR A 114 -2.75 -7.04 12.68
C THR A 114 -3.12 -7.46 14.10
N PHE A 115 -2.15 -7.85 14.92
CA PHE A 115 -2.37 -8.20 16.32
C PHE A 115 -2.68 -6.98 17.17
N GLY A 116 -1.94 -5.89 17.02
CA GLY A 116 -2.23 -4.65 17.73
C GLY A 116 -3.54 -4.02 17.26
N LEU A 117 -3.92 -4.14 15.98
CA LEU A 117 -5.26 -3.80 15.51
C LEU A 117 -6.35 -4.63 16.20
N ASN A 118 -6.10 -5.94 16.39
CA ASN A 118 -7.00 -6.83 17.12
C ASN A 118 -7.21 -6.42 18.58
N GLU A 119 -6.13 -6.04 19.26
CA GLU A 119 -6.18 -5.57 20.65
C GLU A 119 -6.90 -4.22 20.76
N LEU A 120 -6.59 -3.26 19.88
CA LEU A 120 -7.26 -1.96 19.85
C LEU A 120 -8.78 -2.09 19.68
N ALA A 121 -9.24 -3.04 18.87
CA ALA A 121 -10.65 -3.22 18.56
C ALA A 121 -11.50 -3.72 19.76
N LYS A 122 -10.90 -4.15 20.87
CA LYS A 122 -11.64 -4.69 22.03
C LYS A 122 -12.45 -3.63 22.78
N ASP A 123 -11.89 -2.43 22.93
CA ASP A 123 -12.44 -1.36 23.78
C ASP A 123 -13.08 -0.22 22.97
N TYR A 124 -13.88 -0.58 21.96
CA TYR A 124 -14.60 0.38 21.12
C TYR A 124 -15.94 0.80 21.74
N ASN A 125 -16.39 2.00 21.41
CA ASN A 125 -17.70 2.55 21.77
C ASN A 125 -18.53 2.89 20.53
N VAL A 126 -17.88 3.25 19.42
CA VAL A 126 -18.53 3.69 18.18
C VAL A 126 -18.00 2.89 17.00
N ILE A 127 -18.89 2.57 16.05
CA ILE A 127 -18.53 1.97 14.76
C ILE A 127 -18.85 3.00 13.68
N TYR A 128 -17.82 3.52 13.04
CA TYR A 128 -17.93 4.42 11.92
C TYR A 128 -18.21 3.65 10.62
N PRO A 129 -19.04 4.19 9.72
CA PRO A 129 -19.20 3.62 8.39
C PRO A 129 -17.91 3.82 7.59
N ILE A 130 -17.32 2.72 7.13
CA ILE A 130 -16.09 2.72 6.31
C ILE A 130 -16.38 1.91 5.04
N ALA A 131 -15.99 2.46 3.89
CA ALA A 131 -16.05 1.77 2.63
C ALA A 131 -15.25 0.48 2.66
N SER A 132 -15.91 -0.63 2.37
CA SER A 132 -15.35 -1.97 2.56
C SER A 132 -14.81 -2.63 1.29
N ARG A 133 -15.03 -2.00 0.13
CA ARG A 133 -14.71 -2.58 -1.18
C ARG A 133 -13.23 -2.53 -1.52
N CYS A 134 -12.51 -1.48 -1.10
CA CYS A 134 -11.13 -1.25 -1.47
C CYS A 134 -10.39 -0.60 -0.30
N GLY A 135 -9.15 -1.03 -0.04
CA GLY A 135 -8.29 -0.43 0.98
C GLY A 135 -8.09 1.08 0.77
N VAL A 136 -8.11 1.55 -0.48
CA VAL A 136 -7.91 2.98 -0.73
C VAL A 136 -9.13 3.82 -0.32
N PHE A 137 -10.35 3.38 -0.62
CA PHE A 137 -11.55 4.08 -0.14
C PHE A 137 -11.67 4.01 1.39
N ALA A 138 -11.39 2.84 1.97
CA ALA A 138 -11.38 2.71 3.43
C ALA A 138 -10.41 3.71 4.07
N LYS A 139 -9.22 3.88 3.49
CA LYS A 139 -8.24 4.86 3.94
C LYS A 139 -8.74 6.29 3.83
N THR A 140 -9.40 6.66 2.72
CA THR A 140 -10.03 7.98 2.55
C THR A 140 -11.10 8.25 3.62
N ASP A 141 -11.84 7.22 4.05
CA ASP A 141 -12.82 7.36 5.13
C ASP A 141 -12.18 7.41 6.53
N ILE A 142 -11.08 6.68 6.75
CA ILE A 142 -10.40 6.58 8.06
C ILE A 142 -9.56 7.81 8.36
N GLN A 143 -8.88 8.37 7.37
CA GLN A 143 -7.91 9.46 7.58
C GLN A 143 -8.55 10.72 8.20
N PRO A 144 -9.74 11.19 7.75
CA PRO A 144 -10.46 12.28 8.42
C PRO A 144 -10.80 11.94 9.87
N LEU A 145 -11.22 10.71 10.17
CA LEU A 145 -11.52 10.29 11.54
C LEU A 145 -10.29 10.40 12.46
N ILE A 146 -9.11 10.02 11.96
CA ILE A 146 -7.85 10.20 12.69
C ILE A 146 -7.59 11.69 12.96
N ASN A 147 -7.73 12.52 11.92
CA ASN A 147 -7.45 13.96 12.01
C ASN A 147 -8.45 14.71 12.90
N ASP A 148 -9.70 14.24 12.96
CA ASP A 148 -10.76 14.74 13.84
C ASP A 148 -10.61 14.24 15.29
N GLY A 149 -9.63 13.37 15.56
CA GLY A 149 -9.33 12.85 16.89
C GLY A 149 -10.23 11.70 17.35
N ALA A 150 -10.80 10.92 16.42
CA ALA A 150 -11.55 9.71 16.76
C ALA A 150 -10.64 8.70 17.48
N LYS A 151 -11.22 7.95 18.44
CA LYS A 151 -10.45 6.96 19.20
C LYS A 151 -9.96 5.86 18.28
N ARG A 152 -8.69 5.46 18.43
CA ARG A 152 -8.09 4.37 17.64
C ARG A 152 -8.83 3.04 17.82
N SER A 153 -9.42 2.77 18.99
CA SER A 153 -10.24 1.57 19.22
C SER A 153 -11.52 1.57 18.38
N ASP A 154 -12.20 2.71 18.26
CA ASP A 154 -13.38 2.87 17.41
C ASP A 154 -13.04 2.66 15.94
N ILE A 155 -11.92 3.23 15.46
CA ILE A 155 -11.45 3.03 14.09
C ILE A 155 -11.10 1.55 13.85
N ALA A 156 -10.40 0.91 14.78
CA ALA A 156 -10.00 -0.50 14.65
C ALA A 156 -11.20 -1.45 14.52
N MET A 157 -12.23 -1.30 15.37
CA MET A 157 -13.46 -2.08 15.21
C MET A 157 -14.22 -1.72 13.93
N SER A 158 -14.18 -0.46 13.49
CA SER A 158 -14.79 -0.03 12.24
C SER A 158 -14.14 -0.69 11.02
N ILE A 159 -12.81 -0.89 11.04
CA ILE A 159 -12.06 -1.64 10.01
C ILE A 159 -12.52 -3.09 9.97
N PHE A 160 -12.60 -3.79 11.12
CA PHE A 160 -13.11 -5.16 11.14
C PHE A 160 -14.56 -5.23 10.70
N ASN A 161 -15.41 -4.28 11.11
CA ASN A 161 -16.77 -4.22 10.62
C ASN A 161 -16.83 -4.08 9.10
N ALA A 162 -15.97 -3.26 8.48
CA ALA A 162 -15.89 -3.13 7.04
C ALA A 162 -15.55 -4.49 6.39
N VAL A 163 -14.57 -5.23 6.91
CA VAL A 163 -14.23 -6.58 6.43
C VAL A 163 -15.43 -7.51 6.50
N VAL A 164 -16.10 -7.58 7.65
CA VAL A 164 -17.28 -8.43 7.85
C VAL A 164 -18.42 -8.04 6.91
N VAL A 165 -18.75 -6.75 6.81
CA VAL A 165 -19.82 -6.26 5.93
C VAL A 165 -19.51 -6.55 4.46
N GLN A 166 -18.25 -6.45 4.04
CA GLN A 166 -17.85 -6.83 2.68
C GLN A 166 -18.12 -8.32 2.41
N THR A 167 -17.65 -9.19 3.29
CA THR A 167 -17.84 -10.64 3.15
C THR A 167 -19.33 -10.99 3.17
N VAL A 168 -20.06 -10.50 4.16
CA VAL A 168 -21.48 -10.83 4.35
C VAL A 168 -22.37 -10.20 3.30
N SER A 169 -22.15 -8.95 2.89
CA SER A 169 -23.08 -8.26 1.98
C SER A 169 -22.76 -8.53 0.51
N VAL A 170 -21.47 -8.63 0.16
CA VAL A 170 -21.05 -8.75 -1.23
C VAL A 170 -20.92 -10.20 -1.65
N LEU A 171 -20.34 -11.08 -0.82
CA LEU A 171 -20.15 -12.48 -1.21
C LEU A 171 -21.40 -13.33 -1.00
N SER A 172 -22.29 -12.95 -0.07
CA SER A 172 -23.53 -13.71 0.11
C SER A 172 -24.54 -13.52 -1.02
N CYS A 173 -24.40 -12.50 -1.88
CA CYS A 173 -25.33 -12.06 -2.94
C CYS A 173 -26.81 -12.41 -2.68
N GLY A 174 -27.31 -12.12 -1.47
CA GLY A 174 -28.72 -12.34 -1.09
C GLY A 174 -29.09 -13.76 -0.61
N ARG A 175 -28.15 -14.72 -0.60
CA ARG A 175 -28.31 -16.02 0.07
C ARG A 175 -27.95 -15.86 1.54
N LYS A 176 -28.77 -16.38 2.44
CA LYS A 176 -28.52 -16.29 3.89
C LYS A 176 -27.38 -17.21 4.29
N ILE A 177 -26.52 -16.71 5.18
CA ILE A 177 -25.52 -17.50 5.88
C ILE A 177 -26.17 -17.97 7.18
N GLU A 178 -26.64 -19.21 7.21
CA GLU A 178 -27.41 -19.81 8.32
C GLU A 178 -27.04 -21.29 8.47
N GLY A 179 -27.44 -21.91 9.59
CA GLY A 179 -27.01 -23.26 9.96
C GLY A 179 -25.65 -23.28 10.62
N LYS A 180 -24.91 -24.39 10.47
CA LYS A 180 -23.55 -24.56 11.01
C LYS A 180 -22.54 -23.82 10.12
N VAL A 181 -21.93 -22.76 10.66
CA VAL A 181 -20.99 -21.90 9.92
C VAL A 181 -19.56 -22.16 10.36
N ALA A 182 -18.72 -22.64 9.45
CA ALA A 182 -17.28 -22.82 9.68
C ALA A 182 -16.48 -21.60 9.24
N PHE A 183 -15.53 -21.18 10.05
CA PHE A 183 -14.66 -20.03 9.78
C PHE A 183 -13.22 -20.48 9.58
N LEU A 184 -12.68 -20.23 8.38
CA LEU A 184 -11.38 -20.72 7.93
C LEU A 184 -10.42 -19.60 7.51
N GLY A 185 -9.14 -19.94 7.45
CA GLY A 185 -8.09 -19.06 6.95
C GLY A 185 -7.39 -18.21 8.03
N GLY A 186 -6.30 -17.56 7.63
CA GLY A 186 -5.36 -16.89 8.53
C GLY A 186 -6.01 -15.81 9.40
N PRO A 187 -6.60 -14.75 8.81
CA PRO A 187 -7.29 -13.69 9.56
C PRO A 187 -8.29 -14.21 10.60
N LEU A 188 -9.12 -15.19 10.25
CA LEU A 188 -10.12 -15.74 11.16
C LEU A 188 -9.51 -16.61 12.26
N HIS A 189 -8.35 -17.24 12.02
CA HIS A 189 -7.60 -17.96 13.05
C HIS A 189 -6.90 -16.99 14.02
N PHE A 190 -6.18 -16.00 13.51
CA PHE A 190 -5.30 -15.14 14.31
C PHE A 190 -6.00 -13.95 14.98
N LEU A 191 -7.20 -13.54 14.55
CA LEU A 191 -7.85 -12.30 15.00
C LEU A 191 -9.21 -12.58 15.70
N PRO A 192 -9.23 -12.84 17.02
CA PRO A 192 -10.47 -13.05 17.78
C PRO A 192 -11.51 -11.93 17.64
N SER A 193 -11.09 -10.66 17.66
CA SER A 193 -12.01 -9.51 17.56
C SER A 193 -12.74 -9.47 16.21
N LEU A 194 -12.10 -9.98 15.14
CA LEU A 194 -12.73 -10.15 13.83
C LEU A 194 -13.80 -11.27 13.86
N ARG A 195 -13.51 -12.38 14.55
CA ARG A 195 -14.47 -13.48 14.76
C ARG A 195 -15.70 -13.03 15.54
N ASP A 196 -15.49 -12.32 16.64
CA ASP A 196 -16.57 -11.77 17.46
C ASP A 196 -17.46 -10.81 16.64
N ARG A 197 -16.83 -10.06 15.72
CA ARG A 197 -17.56 -9.20 14.80
C ARG A 197 -18.42 -10.00 13.81
N PHE A 198 -17.90 -11.07 13.23
CA PHE A 198 -18.69 -11.96 12.38
C PHE A 198 -19.88 -12.55 13.13
N LYS A 199 -19.66 -13.08 14.34
CA LYS A 199 -20.71 -13.59 15.21
C LYS A 199 -21.81 -12.55 15.44
N SER A 200 -21.42 -11.32 15.77
CA SER A 200 -22.36 -10.23 16.05
C SER A 200 -23.17 -9.80 14.83
N VAL A 201 -22.53 -9.67 13.66
CA VAL A 201 -23.17 -9.21 12.41
C VAL A 201 -24.09 -10.28 11.83
N LEU A 202 -23.67 -11.54 11.85
CA LEU A 202 -24.47 -12.67 11.36
C LEU A 202 -25.54 -13.12 12.37
N LYS A 203 -25.45 -12.67 13.63
CA LYS A 203 -26.34 -13.06 14.74
C LYS A 203 -26.37 -14.59 14.92
N LEU A 204 -25.20 -15.21 14.88
CA LEU A 204 -25.04 -16.66 15.07
C LEU A 204 -25.01 -17.00 16.57
N ASP A 205 -25.71 -18.08 16.93
CA ASP A 205 -25.60 -18.69 18.25
C ASP A 205 -24.26 -19.44 18.37
N ASP A 206 -23.69 -19.53 19.58
CA ASP A 206 -22.40 -20.22 19.81
C ASP A 206 -22.41 -21.69 19.36
N LYS A 207 -23.56 -22.36 19.47
CA LYS A 207 -23.74 -23.75 19.02
C LYS A 207 -23.62 -23.90 17.50
N ASP A 208 -23.86 -22.84 16.73
CA ASP A 208 -23.93 -22.86 15.27
C ASP A 208 -22.61 -22.43 14.62
N ILE A 209 -21.59 -22.16 15.43
CA ILE A 209 -20.29 -21.70 14.97
C ILE A 209 -19.26 -22.82 15.09
N ILE A 210 -18.50 -23.03 14.02
CA ILE A 210 -17.38 -23.95 13.97
C ILE A 210 -16.10 -23.14 13.76
N PHE A 211 -15.24 -23.10 14.79
CA PHE A 211 -13.90 -22.54 14.71
C PHE A 211 -12.86 -23.65 14.85
N PRO A 212 -12.35 -24.21 13.74
CA PRO A 212 -11.30 -25.23 13.83
C PRO A 212 -10.02 -24.67 14.46
N GLU A 213 -9.33 -25.47 15.28
CA GLU A 213 -8.05 -25.08 15.89
C GLU A 213 -7.01 -24.69 14.84
N ASP A 214 -6.92 -25.45 13.74
CA ASP A 214 -5.97 -25.24 12.64
C ASP A 214 -6.62 -24.57 11.39
N ALA A 215 -7.58 -23.67 11.59
CA ALA A 215 -8.32 -23.00 10.51
C ALA A 215 -7.45 -22.43 9.36
N GLN A 216 -6.23 -21.97 9.66
CA GLN A 216 -5.22 -21.47 8.71
C GLN A 216 -4.56 -22.55 7.84
N LEU A 217 -4.72 -23.84 8.16
CA LEU A 217 -4.13 -24.97 7.46
C LEU A 217 -5.14 -25.81 6.66
N TYR A 218 -6.44 -25.48 6.71
CA TYR A 218 -7.50 -26.33 6.15
C TYR A 218 -7.33 -26.67 4.67
N VAL A 219 -6.91 -25.70 3.85
CA VAL A 219 -6.62 -25.91 2.43
C VAL A 219 -5.48 -26.92 2.25
N ALA A 220 -4.42 -26.84 3.05
CA ALA A 220 -3.30 -27.80 3.02
C ALA A 220 -3.69 -29.18 3.57
N MET A 221 -4.53 -29.22 4.61
CA MET A 221 -5.09 -30.47 5.14
C MET A 221 -5.92 -31.19 4.08
N GLY A 222 -6.78 -30.47 3.38
CA GLY A 222 -7.55 -30.97 2.24
C GLY A 222 -6.68 -31.54 1.13
N ALA A 223 -5.63 -30.81 0.74
CA ALA A 223 -4.68 -31.28 -0.25
C ALA A 223 -3.98 -32.58 0.20
N SER A 224 -3.64 -32.71 1.49
CA SER A 224 -3.03 -33.93 2.03
C SER A 224 -4.00 -35.12 2.12
N LEU A 225 -5.29 -34.89 2.36
CA LEU A 225 -6.30 -35.94 2.27
C LEU A 225 -6.46 -36.44 0.83
N LEU A 226 -6.46 -35.53 -0.13
CA LEU A 226 -6.59 -35.84 -1.56
C LEU A 226 -5.33 -36.48 -2.15
N SER A 227 -4.14 -36.24 -1.57
CA SER A 227 -2.89 -36.84 -2.04
C SER A 227 -2.79 -38.34 -1.78
N LYS A 228 -3.66 -38.93 -0.95
CA LYS A 228 -3.65 -40.39 -0.65
C LYS A 228 -3.74 -41.28 -1.90
N LYS A 229 -4.28 -40.76 -3.00
CA LYS A 229 -4.44 -41.48 -4.28
C LYS A 229 -3.26 -41.31 -5.23
N GLU A 230 -2.28 -40.49 -4.87
CA GLU A 230 -1.13 -40.17 -5.71
C GLU A 230 0.07 -41.08 -5.42
N GLU A 231 1.04 -41.10 -6.34
CA GLU A 231 2.25 -41.90 -6.17
C GLU A 231 3.15 -41.34 -5.06
N ALA A 232 3.81 -42.25 -4.34
CA ALA A 232 4.68 -41.89 -3.24
C ALA A 232 6.08 -41.49 -3.75
N ILE A 233 6.54 -40.30 -3.37
CA ILE A 233 7.82 -39.71 -3.74
C ILE A 233 8.74 -39.71 -2.51
N LYS A 234 10.05 -39.94 -2.69
CA LYS A 234 11.02 -39.75 -1.60
C LYS A 234 11.22 -38.27 -1.32
N LEU A 235 11.18 -37.91 -0.04
CA LEU A 235 11.28 -36.51 0.37
C LEU A 235 12.62 -35.85 -0.02
N ASP A 236 13.72 -36.60 0.00
CA ASP A 236 15.05 -36.11 -0.44
C ASP A 236 15.07 -35.77 -1.95
N ASP A 237 14.42 -36.59 -2.79
CA ASP A 237 14.33 -36.34 -4.23
C ASP A 237 13.49 -35.09 -4.53
N LEU A 238 12.43 -34.86 -3.75
CA LEU A 238 11.59 -33.67 -3.86
C LEU A 238 12.37 -32.39 -3.49
N ILE A 239 13.14 -32.43 -2.40
CA ILE A 239 13.95 -31.29 -1.95
C ILE A 239 15.00 -30.93 -3.00
N LYS A 240 15.73 -31.92 -3.53
CA LYS A 240 16.73 -31.70 -4.59
C LYS A 240 16.11 -31.08 -5.84
N LYS A 241 14.96 -31.59 -6.28
CA LYS A 241 14.23 -31.03 -7.43
C LYS A 241 13.90 -29.56 -7.20
N ILE A 242 13.33 -29.21 -6.05
CA ILE A 242 12.96 -27.81 -5.75
C ILE A 242 14.17 -26.90 -5.68
N GLN A 243 15.28 -27.35 -5.09
CA GLN A 243 16.52 -26.57 -5.03
C GLN A 243 17.07 -26.29 -6.44
N SER A 244 17.00 -27.28 -7.34
CA SER A 244 17.46 -27.18 -8.73
C SER A 244 16.56 -26.39 -9.69
N LEU A 245 15.35 -25.98 -9.27
CA LEU A 245 14.44 -25.22 -10.13
C LEU A 245 14.98 -23.81 -10.43
N ASN A 246 15.46 -23.57 -11.65
CA ASN A 246 15.65 -22.20 -12.15
C ASN A 246 14.29 -21.65 -12.61
N ILE A 247 13.93 -20.49 -12.08
CA ILE A 247 12.66 -19.83 -12.37
C ILE A 247 12.80 -18.80 -13.51
N ASP A 248 14.03 -18.50 -13.93
CA ASP A 248 14.39 -17.37 -14.81
C ASP A 248 14.07 -17.53 -16.32
N ASP A 249 13.51 -18.66 -16.75
CA ASP A 249 13.48 -19.04 -18.19
C ASP A 249 12.22 -18.63 -18.98
N LEU A 250 11.42 -17.67 -18.50
CA LEU A 250 10.19 -17.25 -19.22
C LEU A 250 10.04 -15.72 -19.26
N ASN A 251 10.98 -15.04 -19.91
CA ASN A 251 10.84 -13.62 -20.22
C ASN A 251 9.77 -13.40 -21.32
N THR A 252 8.52 -13.13 -20.93
CA THR A 252 7.45 -12.68 -21.86
C THR A 252 6.77 -11.37 -21.44
N THR A 253 7.23 -10.70 -20.39
CA THR A 253 6.77 -9.33 -20.09
C THR A 253 7.26 -8.32 -21.14
N ASP A 254 6.33 -7.49 -21.63
CA ASP A 254 6.63 -6.29 -22.40
C ASP A 254 7.63 -5.41 -21.63
N LYS A 255 8.74 -5.06 -22.28
CA LYS A 255 9.85 -4.29 -21.69
C LYS A 255 9.72 -2.81 -22.06
N LEU A 256 10.04 -1.93 -21.13
CA LEU A 256 10.09 -0.47 -21.34
C LEU A 256 11.53 0.00 -21.58
N ASP A 257 11.66 1.20 -22.11
CA ASP A 257 12.97 1.84 -22.27
C ASP A 257 13.60 2.15 -20.89
N PRO A 258 14.92 1.91 -20.72
CA PRO A 258 15.66 2.34 -19.53
C PRO A 258 15.44 3.82 -19.20
N LEU A 259 15.30 4.16 -17.92
CA LEU A 259 15.08 5.55 -17.49
C LEU A 259 16.32 6.42 -17.71
N PHE A 260 17.50 5.84 -17.49
CA PHE A 260 18.79 6.44 -17.80
C PHE A 260 19.55 5.53 -18.77
N LYS A 261 20.24 6.14 -19.73
CA LYS A 261 21.06 5.38 -20.69
C LYS A 261 22.33 4.83 -20.05
N ASP A 262 22.97 5.69 -19.26
CA ASP A 262 24.22 5.45 -18.58
C ASP A 262 24.38 6.41 -17.38
N GLU A 263 25.51 6.30 -16.69
CA GLU A 263 25.84 7.14 -15.53
C GLU A 263 26.03 8.61 -15.90
N ASN A 264 26.41 8.93 -17.15
CA ASN A 264 26.57 10.32 -17.59
C ASN A 264 25.20 10.99 -17.76
N ASP A 265 24.23 10.31 -18.38
CA ASP A 265 22.84 10.78 -18.51
C ASP A 265 22.22 11.06 -17.12
N TYR A 266 22.49 10.19 -16.13
CA TYR A 266 22.06 10.42 -14.75
C TYR A 266 22.75 11.64 -14.10
N ASN A 267 24.06 11.79 -14.27
CA ASN A 267 24.81 12.92 -13.72
C ASN A 267 24.38 14.27 -14.31
N GLU A 268 24.08 14.33 -15.62
CA GLU A 268 23.53 15.52 -16.26
C GLU A 268 22.14 15.87 -15.73
N PHE A 269 21.28 14.87 -15.57
CA PHE A 269 19.96 15.01 -14.98
C PHE A 269 20.03 15.62 -13.57
N ILE A 270 20.88 15.08 -12.69
CA ILE A 270 21.05 15.59 -11.32
C ILE A 270 21.59 17.03 -11.32
N LYS A 271 22.60 17.33 -12.15
CA LYS A 271 23.16 18.69 -12.26
C LYS A 271 22.13 19.72 -12.71
N ARG A 272 21.19 19.33 -13.58
CA ARG A 272 20.11 20.22 -14.03
C ARG A 272 19.11 20.50 -12.90
N HIS A 273 18.63 19.47 -12.23
CA HIS A 273 17.61 19.61 -11.18
C HIS A 273 18.14 20.30 -9.91
N ASN A 274 19.41 20.12 -9.56
CA ASN A 274 20.01 20.78 -8.38
C ASN A 274 20.18 22.31 -8.51
N LYS A 275 19.91 22.89 -9.68
CA LYS A 275 19.96 24.37 -9.88
C LYS A 275 18.77 25.10 -9.27
N ASN A 276 17.62 24.44 -9.15
CA ASN A 276 16.37 25.06 -8.75
C ASN A 276 16.15 24.97 -7.24
N THR A 277 17.11 25.39 -6.42
CA THR A 277 17.02 25.29 -4.96
C THR A 277 16.73 26.64 -4.30
N ILE A 278 15.99 26.63 -3.21
CA ILE A 278 15.74 27.82 -2.39
C ILE A 278 17.02 28.25 -1.66
N LYS A 279 17.22 29.56 -1.54
CA LYS A 279 18.31 30.10 -0.72
C LYS A 279 18.04 29.83 0.75
N THR A 280 19.01 29.22 1.43
CA THR A 280 18.96 28.96 2.86
C THR A 280 19.79 29.99 3.63
N CYS A 281 19.36 30.33 4.84
CA CYS A 281 20.02 31.26 5.73
C CYS A 281 20.13 30.65 7.14
N ASP A 282 21.23 30.96 7.83
CA ASP A 282 21.48 30.48 9.18
C ASP A 282 20.58 31.24 10.18
N ILE A 283 19.56 30.54 10.71
CA ILE A 283 18.59 31.10 11.66
C ILE A 283 19.26 31.73 12.89
N SER A 284 20.39 31.19 13.35
CA SER A 284 21.09 31.69 14.55
C SER A 284 21.69 33.09 14.37
N LYS A 285 21.88 33.51 13.12
CA LYS A 285 22.43 34.83 12.73
C LYS A 285 21.37 35.75 12.15
N PHE A 286 20.12 35.30 12.08
CA PHE A 286 19.04 36.09 11.51
C PHE A 286 18.63 37.22 12.45
N ASN A 287 18.16 38.33 11.86
CA ASN A 287 17.63 39.48 12.58
C ASN A 287 16.46 40.05 11.77
N GLY A 288 15.31 40.24 12.42
CA GLY A 288 14.12 40.80 11.79
C GLY A 288 12.90 39.88 11.80
N ASN A 289 11.96 40.18 10.91
CA ASN A 289 10.67 39.50 10.85
C ASN A 289 10.78 38.19 10.08
N CYS A 290 10.17 37.14 10.62
CA CYS A 290 10.03 35.85 9.95
C CYS A 290 8.56 35.38 9.94
N PHE A 291 8.28 34.46 9.03
CA PHE A 291 6.93 33.97 8.72
C PHE A 291 6.94 32.44 8.79
N LEU A 292 5.98 31.87 9.53
CA LEU A 292 5.88 30.43 9.74
C LEU A 292 4.78 29.82 8.85
N GLY A 293 5.15 28.86 8.02
CA GLY A 293 4.21 27.99 7.30
C GLY A 293 4.24 26.58 7.90
N ILE A 294 3.06 26.00 8.13
CA ILE A 294 2.88 24.61 8.59
C ILE A 294 2.01 23.87 7.59
N ASP A 295 2.51 22.77 7.02
CA ASP A 295 1.70 21.83 6.24
C ASP A 295 1.46 20.58 7.10
N ALA A 296 0.25 20.51 7.66
CA ALA A 296 -0.23 19.36 8.41
C ALA A 296 -0.95 18.40 7.47
N GLY A 297 -0.16 17.67 6.66
CA GLY A 297 -0.68 16.68 5.72
C GLY A 297 -1.23 15.42 6.42
N SER A 298 -1.84 14.53 5.62
CA SER A 298 -2.44 13.28 6.12
C SER A 298 -1.42 12.34 6.79
N THR A 299 -0.21 12.24 6.25
CA THR A 299 0.87 11.39 6.80
C THR A 299 2.04 12.14 7.38
N THR A 300 2.24 13.39 6.96
CA THR A 300 3.49 14.10 7.18
C THR A 300 3.20 15.50 7.63
N THR A 301 4.01 15.96 8.58
CA THR A 301 4.02 17.34 9.03
C THR A 301 5.26 18.01 8.47
N LYS A 302 5.07 19.17 7.84
CA LYS A 302 6.16 20.03 7.41
C LYS A 302 6.02 21.40 8.02
N ALA A 303 7.15 22.04 8.24
CA ALA A 303 7.19 23.44 8.62
C ALA A 303 8.29 24.16 7.85
N ALA A 304 8.04 25.41 7.48
CA ALA A 304 9.01 26.30 6.89
C ALA A 304 8.97 27.65 7.62
N LEU A 305 10.13 28.11 8.07
CA LEU A 305 10.30 29.47 8.55
C LEU A 305 11.07 30.25 7.49
N ILE A 306 10.50 31.35 7.00
CA ILE A 306 11.11 32.18 5.96
C ILE A 306 11.28 33.63 6.42
N ASP A 307 12.22 34.34 5.80
CA ASP A 307 12.36 35.79 5.95
C ASP A 307 11.45 36.58 4.98
N ASP A 308 11.53 37.91 5.03
CA ASP A 308 10.80 38.85 4.17
C ASP A 308 11.16 38.76 2.68
N LYS A 309 12.31 38.16 2.35
CA LYS A 309 12.79 37.93 0.99
C LYS A 309 12.46 36.53 0.47
N GLY A 310 11.86 35.68 1.31
CA GLY A 310 11.55 34.29 0.99
C GLY A 310 12.75 33.34 1.10
N ASN A 311 13.83 33.72 1.80
CA ASN A 311 14.91 32.79 2.12
C ASN A 311 14.47 31.85 3.26
N LEU A 312 14.88 30.59 3.17
CA LEU A 312 14.53 29.55 4.14
C LEU A 312 15.46 29.63 5.36
N LEU A 313 14.90 29.92 6.53
CA LEU A 313 15.60 29.98 7.82
C LEU A 313 15.58 28.64 8.54
N TYR A 314 14.45 27.93 8.45
CA TYR A 314 14.26 26.63 9.07
C TYR A 314 13.30 25.80 8.24
N THR A 315 13.55 24.49 8.19
CA THR A 315 12.63 23.52 7.60
C THR A 315 12.57 22.27 8.47
N HIS A 316 11.40 21.65 8.50
CA HIS A 316 11.19 20.35 9.10
C HIS A 316 10.30 19.51 8.19
N TYR A 317 10.63 18.23 8.08
CA TYR A 317 9.81 17.24 7.39
C TYR A 317 9.88 15.95 8.22
N SER A 318 8.73 15.45 8.68
CA SER A 318 8.65 14.14 9.30
C SER A 318 7.30 13.50 9.05
N SER A 319 7.23 12.18 9.27
CA SER A 319 5.94 11.52 9.52
C SER A 319 5.25 12.22 10.69
N ASN A 320 3.94 12.40 10.59
CA ASN A 320 3.11 12.93 11.68
C ASN A 320 2.74 11.84 12.70
N GLU A 321 3.01 10.58 12.36
CA GLU A 321 2.72 9.39 13.16
C GLU A 321 1.27 9.25 13.68
N GLY A 322 0.31 9.78 12.92
CA GLY A 322 -1.10 9.85 13.36
C GLY A 322 -1.32 10.82 14.54
N LYS A 323 -0.30 11.61 14.88
CA LYS A 323 -0.28 12.58 15.98
C LYS A 323 0.16 13.97 15.48
N PRO A 324 -0.56 14.55 14.50
CA PRO A 324 -0.13 15.80 13.86
C PRO A 324 0.06 16.95 14.85
N LEU A 325 -0.77 17.04 15.90
CA LEU A 325 -0.67 18.11 16.90
C LEU A 325 0.61 18.02 17.74
N GLU A 326 0.98 16.83 18.24
CA GLU A 326 2.19 16.61 19.03
C GLU A 326 3.44 17.01 18.22
N VAL A 327 3.50 16.59 16.96
CA VAL A 327 4.62 16.90 16.06
C VAL A 327 4.76 18.40 15.81
N VAL A 328 3.65 19.12 15.60
CA VAL A 328 3.71 20.58 15.41
C VAL A 328 4.17 21.29 16.69
N ILE A 329 3.74 20.85 17.87
CA ILE A 329 4.20 21.40 19.16
C ILE A 329 5.72 21.25 19.29
N ASP A 330 6.26 20.07 18.97
CA ASP A 330 7.70 19.82 19.03
C ASP A 330 8.49 20.69 18.05
N ILE A 331 7.96 20.89 16.83
CA ILE A 331 8.56 21.79 15.84
C ILE A 331 8.58 23.23 16.36
N MET A 332 7.46 23.71 16.90
CA MET A 332 7.37 25.08 17.43
C MET A 332 8.36 25.29 18.58
N ASN A 333 8.45 24.34 19.51
CA ASN A 333 9.42 24.39 20.61
C ASN A 333 10.86 24.47 20.09
N LYS A 334 11.22 23.67 19.07
CA LYS A 334 12.54 23.73 18.43
C LYS A 334 12.81 25.09 17.80
N ILE A 335 11.84 25.64 17.05
CA ILE A 335 11.98 26.96 16.41
C ILE A 335 12.20 28.04 17.47
N TYR A 336 11.37 28.10 18.52
CA TYR A 336 11.52 29.12 19.58
C TYR A 336 12.84 29.00 20.34
N ASN A 337 13.39 27.79 20.50
CA ASN A 337 14.67 27.59 21.16
C ASN A 337 15.88 28.10 20.36
N ILE A 338 15.80 28.08 19.03
CA ILE A 338 16.91 28.49 18.14
C ILE A 338 16.71 29.89 17.55
N LEU A 339 15.52 30.49 17.72
CA LEU A 339 15.21 31.82 17.20
C LEU A 339 15.93 32.89 18.03
N PRO A 340 16.74 33.76 17.41
CA PRO A 340 17.38 34.87 18.11
C PRO A 340 16.38 35.83 18.74
N SER A 341 16.74 36.46 19.87
CA SER A 341 15.85 37.37 20.60
C SER A 341 15.48 38.65 19.83
N ASN A 342 16.28 39.01 18.84
CA ASN A 342 16.05 40.11 17.89
C ASN A 342 15.25 39.68 16.64
N SER A 343 14.84 38.42 16.55
CA SER A 343 13.95 37.92 15.50
C SER A 343 12.54 37.69 16.02
N LYS A 344 11.54 37.90 15.15
CA LYS A 344 10.13 37.76 15.53
C LYS A 344 9.32 37.06 14.44
N ILE A 345 8.60 36.01 14.84
CA ILE A 345 7.55 35.44 14.01
C ILE A 345 6.37 36.42 14.02
N VAL A 346 6.10 37.07 12.89
CA VAL A 346 5.04 38.09 12.78
C VAL A 346 3.73 37.57 12.22
N SER A 347 3.76 36.39 11.59
CA SER A 347 2.58 35.72 11.05
C SER A 347 2.84 34.22 10.92
N SER A 348 1.77 33.45 11.09
CA SER A 348 1.75 32.01 10.93
C SER A 348 0.56 31.55 10.07
N THR A 349 0.79 30.58 9.21
CA THR A 349 -0.26 29.97 8.36
C THR A 349 -0.15 28.46 8.42
N VAL A 350 -1.28 27.79 8.59
CA VAL A 350 -1.38 26.34 8.49
C VAL A 350 -2.22 25.92 7.27
N THR A 351 -1.86 24.80 6.67
CA THR A 351 -2.54 24.17 5.54
C THR A 351 -2.57 22.64 5.73
N GLY A 352 -3.26 21.94 4.82
CA GLY A 352 -3.33 20.48 4.78
C GLY A 352 -4.48 19.92 5.62
N TYR A 353 -4.63 18.60 5.64
CA TYR A 353 -5.75 17.92 6.31
C TYR A 353 -5.89 18.24 7.81
N GLY A 354 -4.77 18.54 8.49
CA GLY A 354 -4.75 18.91 9.90
C GLY A 354 -5.03 20.38 10.18
N GLU A 355 -5.31 21.22 9.17
CA GLU A 355 -5.46 22.67 9.29
C GLU A 355 -6.39 23.06 10.45
N GLY A 356 -7.61 22.54 10.46
CA GLY A 356 -8.64 22.90 11.45
C GLY A 356 -8.21 22.57 12.89
N LEU A 357 -7.62 21.39 13.09
CA LEU A 357 -7.12 20.95 14.40
C LEU A 357 -5.99 21.85 14.88
N ILE A 358 -4.94 22.02 14.07
CA ILE A 358 -3.73 22.77 14.44
C ILE A 358 -4.04 24.24 14.65
N LYS A 359 -4.84 24.84 13.75
CA LYS A 359 -5.24 26.25 13.86
C LYS A 359 -5.97 26.52 15.17
N LYS A 360 -6.90 25.65 15.55
CA LYS A 360 -7.68 25.80 16.78
C LYS A 360 -6.85 25.52 18.04
N ALA A 361 -6.01 24.49 18.01
CA ALA A 361 -5.21 24.09 19.18
C ALA A 361 -4.10 25.08 19.51
N LEU A 362 -3.40 25.60 18.49
CA LEU A 362 -2.22 26.45 18.65
C LEU A 362 -2.46 27.93 18.37
N LYS A 363 -3.71 28.30 18.01
CA LYS A 363 -4.11 29.67 17.65
C LYS A 363 -3.26 30.25 16.50
N ILE A 364 -3.00 29.43 15.47
CA ILE A 364 -2.33 29.87 14.25
C ILE A 364 -3.15 30.99 13.59
N ASP A 365 -2.49 32.03 13.10
CA ASP A 365 -3.15 33.26 12.65
C ASP A 365 -4.08 33.00 11.46
N TYR A 366 -3.61 32.21 10.49
CA TYR A 366 -4.34 31.93 9.25
C TYR A 366 -4.41 30.43 8.96
N GLY A 367 -5.50 30.06 8.28
CA GLY A 367 -5.66 28.75 7.64
C GLY A 367 -5.80 29.00 6.13
N GLU A 368 -5.19 28.16 5.31
CA GLU A 368 -5.18 28.30 3.87
C GLU A 368 -5.34 26.95 3.19
N ILE A 369 -5.98 26.94 2.02
CA ILE A 369 -6.15 25.73 1.24
C ILE A 369 -4.82 25.33 0.61
N GLU A 370 -4.45 24.06 0.72
CA GLU A 370 -3.13 23.57 0.29
C GLU A 370 -2.83 23.80 -1.19
N THR A 371 -3.83 23.74 -2.06
CA THR A 371 -3.66 23.99 -3.50
C THR A 371 -3.24 25.43 -3.77
N ILE A 372 -3.70 26.39 -2.96
CA ILE A 372 -3.27 27.79 -3.02
C ILE A 372 -1.84 27.95 -2.51
N ALA A 373 -1.50 27.28 -1.41
CA ALA A 373 -0.14 27.28 -0.88
C ALA A 373 0.87 26.69 -1.89
N HIS A 374 0.54 25.55 -2.49
CA HIS A 374 1.32 24.91 -3.55
C HIS A 374 1.46 25.78 -4.80
N PHE A 375 0.38 26.43 -5.24
CA PHE A 375 0.42 27.36 -6.36
C PHE A 375 1.31 28.57 -6.07
N LYS A 376 1.20 29.16 -4.88
CA LYS A 376 2.02 30.31 -4.46
C LYS A 376 3.50 29.94 -4.41
N ALA A 377 3.84 28.75 -3.91
CA ALA A 377 5.19 28.22 -3.92
C ALA A 377 5.72 27.99 -5.35
N ALA A 378 4.96 27.33 -6.21
CA ALA A 378 5.37 27.10 -7.60
C ALA A 378 5.62 28.41 -8.37
N LYS A 379 4.78 29.44 -8.15
CA LYS A 379 4.92 30.76 -8.78
C LYS A 379 6.18 31.50 -8.31
N PHE A 380 6.72 31.18 -7.13
CA PHE A 380 7.99 31.72 -6.67
C PHE A 380 9.18 31.18 -7.49
N PHE A 381 9.14 29.90 -7.88
CA PHE A 381 10.19 29.27 -8.69
C PHE A 381 10.01 29.51 -10.20
N ASN A 382 8.77 29.56 -10.69
CA ASN A 382 8.46 29.91 -12.06
C ASN A 382 7.23 30.82 -12.13
N LYS A 383 7.44 32.09 -12.48
CA LYS A 383 6.36 33.10 -12.56
C LYS A 383 5.33 32.78 -13.63
N ASP A 384 5.74 32.06 -14.67
CA ASP A 384 4.96 31.69 -15.84
C ASP A 384 4.50 30.23 -15.78
N VAL A 385 4.42 29.63 -14.58
CA VAL A 385 3.98 28.25 -14.38
C VAL A 385 2.63 27.98 -15.06
N ASP A 386 2.60 26.97 -15.93
CA ASP A 386 1.42 26.52 -16.68
C ASP A 386 0.74 25.34 -15.96
N PHE A 387 1.57 24.51 -15.32
CA PHE A 387 1.13 23.24 -14.78
C PHE A 387 1.90 22.86 -13.52
N ILE A 388 1.16 22.40 -12.52
CA ILE A 388 1.72 21.92 -11.27
C ILE A 388 1.24 20.50 -11.03
N LEU A 389 2.18 19.59 -10.79
CA LEU A 389 1.87 18.24 -10.31
C LEU A 389 2.55 17.98 -8.97
N ASP A 390 1.73 17.91 -7.94
CA ASP A 390 2.10 17.42 -6.63
C ASP A 390 1.78 15.92 -6.53
N ILE A 391 2.78 15.09 -6.22
CA ILE A 391 2.55 13.69 -5.85
C ILE A 391 3.06 13.46 -4.43
N GLY A 392 2.13 13.47 -3.49
CA GLY A 392 2.36 13.13 -2.10
C GLY A 392 2.45 11.62 -1.85
N GLY A 393 2.56 11.26 -0.58
CA GLY A 393 2.53 9.86 -0.16
C GLY A 393 1.17 9.20 -0.41
N GLN A 394 0.08 9.92 -0.18
CA GLN A 394 -1.27 9.34 -0.22
C GLN A 394 -2.16 9.88 -1.34
N ASP A 395 -1.92 11.11 -1.79
CA ASP A 395 -2.72 11.79 -2.79
C ASP A 395 -1.83 12.37 -3.89
N MET A 396 -2.47 12.86 -4.94
CA MET A 396 -1.84 13.69 -5.95
C MET A 396 -2.75 14.86 -6.32
N LYS A 397 -2.14 15.98 -6.66
CA LYS A 397 -2.82 17.23 -7.00
C LYS A 397 -2.24 17.77 -8.28
N CYS A 398 -3.12 18.05 -9.21
CA CYS A 398 -2.78 18.57 -10.51
C CYS A 398 -3.50 19.90 -10.67
N LEU A 399 -2.73 20.97 -10.87
CA LEU A 399 -3.27 22.31 -11.08
C LEU A 399 -2.87 22.77 -12.48
N LYS A 400 -3.85 23.22 -13.26
CA LYS A 400 -3.62 23.92 -14.52
C LYS A 400 -3.79 25.41 -14.30
N ILE A 401 -2.84 26.18 -14.82
CA ILE A 401 -2.77 27.62 -14.64
C ILE A 401 -2.99 28.26 -16.00
N LYS A 402 -3.83 29.29 -16.01
CA LYS A 402 -4.09 30.10 -17.21
C LYS A 402 -4.18 31.56 -16.80
N ASN A 403 -3.45 32.43 -17.51
CA ASN A 403 -3.40 33.86 -17.22
C ASN A 403 -3.00 34.17 -15.76
N GLY A 404 -2.10 33.36 -15.19
CA GLY A 404 -1.57 33.56 -13.84
C GLY A 404 -2.55 33.24 -12.70
N VAL A 405 -3.67 32.56 -12.98
CA VAL A 405 -4.63 32.04 -12.00
C VAL A 405 -4.89 30.54 -12.23
N ILE A 406 -5.36 29.83 -11.19
CA ILE A 406 -5.72 28.41 -11.30
C ILE A 406 -7.00 28.29 -12.14
N ASP A 407 -6.89 27.62 -13.28
CA ASP A 407 -8.00 27.36 -14.21
C ASP A 407 -8.75 26.08 -13.81
N SER A 408 -8.02 25.03 -13.45
CA SER A 408 -8.62 23.77 -13.00
C SER A 408 -7.72 23.03 -12.02
N ILE A 409 -8.37 22.26 -11.14
CA ILE A 409 -7.73 21.41 -10.15
C ILE A 409 -8.27 19.99 -10.34
N VAL A 410 -7.35 19.03 -10.42
CA VAL A 410 -7.66 17.59 -10.38
C VAL A 410 -7.00 17.01 -9.15
N LEU A 411 -7.81 16.46 -8.25
CA LEU A 411 -7.36 15.78 -7.04
C LEU A 411 -7.60 14.28 -7.19
N ASN A 412 -6.66 13.48 -6.68
CA ASN A 412 -6.88 12.06 -6.47
C ASN A 412 -6.46 11.69 -5.06
N GLU A 413 -7.46 11.61 -4.20
CA GLU A 413 -7.35 11.24 -2.78
C GLU A 413 -7.63 9.74 -2.55
N ALA A 414 -8.14 9.04 -3.56
CA ALA A 414 -8.73 7.71 -3.43
C ALA A 414 -7.98 6.61 -4.21
N CYS A 415 -6.85 6.91 -4.85
CA CYS A 415 -6.12 5.92 -5.65
C CYS A 415 -4.62 5.93 -5.37
N SER A 416 -4.13 4.92 -4.63
CA SER A 416 -2.73 4.80 -4.22
C SER A 416 -1.77 4.42 -5.36
N SER A 417 -2.26 3.99 -6.53
CA SER A 417 -1.39 3.50 -7.63
C SER A 417 -0.50 4.58 -8.23
N GLY A 418 -0.87 5.85 -8.03
CA GLY A 418 -0.13 6.99 -8.51
C GLY A 418 0.59 7.77 -7.41
N CYS A 419 0.73 7.22 -6.20
CA CYS A 419 1.27 7.96 -5.05
C CYS A 419 2.50 7.26 -4.45
N GLY A 420 3.32 8.01 -3.71
CA GLY A 420 4.57 7.52 -3.14
C GLY A 420 4.42 6.37 -2.14
N SER A 421 3.31 6.30 -1.41
CA SER A 421 3.06 5.21 -0.44
C SER A 421 3.01 3.84 -1.10
N PHE A 422 2.66 3.75 -2.38
CA PHE A 422 2.71 2.48 -3.09
C PHE A 422 4.14 1.99 -3.29
N LEU A 423 5.05 2.86 -3.71
CA LEU A 423 6.47 2.54 -3.85
C LEU A 423 7.08 2.19 -2.48
N GLU A 424 6.74 2.96 -1.45
CA GLU A 424 7.19 2.73 -0.08
C GLU A 424 6.71 1.39 0.48
N THR A 425 5.40 1.11 0.41
CA THR A 425 4.81 -0.17 0.86
C THR A 425 5.45 -1.34 0.13
N PHE A 426 5.69 -1.19 -1.17
CA PHE A 426 6.33 -2.23 -1.96
C PHE A 426 7.79 -2.45 -1.56
N ALA A 427 8.58 -1.39 -1.40
CA ALA A 427 9.96 -1.47 -0.90
C ALA A 427 10.03 -2.14 0.48
N THR A 428 9.15 -1.75 1.40
CA THR A 428 9.05 -2.37 2.73
C THR A 428 8.68 -3.85 2.64
N SER A 429 7.81 -4.26 1.70
CA SER A 429 7.47 -5.67 1.50
C SER A 429 8.66 -6.52 1.04
N LEU A 430 9.67 -5.89 0.44
CA LEU A 430 10.96 -6.50 0.08
C LEU A 430 12.03 -6.33 1.15
N SER A 431 11.68 -5.79 2.32
CA SER A 431 12.63 -5.44 3.41
C SER A 431 13.71 -4.45 2.97
N MET A 432 13.37 -3.52 2.08
CA MET A 432 14.26 -2.47 1.58
C MET A 432 13.78 -1.09 2.01
N ASP A 433 14.72 -0.16 2.21
CA ASP A 433 14.40 1.26 2.34
C ASP A 433 13.98 1.84 0.96
N ILE A 434 13.08 2.82 0.97
CA ILE A 434 12.59 3.42 -0.28
C ILE A 434 13.70 4.12 -1.08
N LYS A 435 14.73 4.68 -0.42
CA LYS A 435 15.86 5.32 -1.11
C LYS A 435 16.73 4.27 -1.80
N GLU A 436 17.00 3.16 -1.12
CA GLU A 436 17.73 2.03 -1.70
C GLU A 436 16.96 1.45 -2.89
N PHE A 437 15.66 1.19 -2.71
CA PHE A 437 14.78 0.68 -3.75
C PHE A 437 14.75 1.58 -4.99
N SER A 438 14.73 2.90 -4.79
CA SER A 438 14.78 3.88 -5.89
C SER A 438 16.17 3.90 -6.56
N HIS A 439 17.24 3.81 -5.77
CA HIS A 439 18.61 3.87 -6.28
C HIS A 439 18.95 2.67 -7.18
N ILE A 440 18.54 1.45 -6.80
CA ILE A 440 18.83 0.25 -7.62
C ILE A 440 18.16 0.30 -8.99
N GLY A 441 17.02 0.98 -9.13
CA GLY A 441 16.31 1.08 -10.40
C GLY A 441 16.97 2.06 -11.39
N ILE A 442 17.89 2.93 -10.94
CA ILE A 442 18.67 3.82 -11.82
C ILE A 442 19.46 3.00 -12.85
N TYR A 443 19.95 1.84 -12.43
CA TYR A 443 20.76 0.94 -13.25
C TYR A 443 19.94 -0.12 -14.01
N SER A 444 18.61 -0.02 -14.01
CA SER A 444 17.75 -0.94 -14.76
C SER A 444 17.99 -0.81 -16.26
N LYS A 445 18.29 -1.95 -16.89
CA LYS A 445 18.48 -2.06 -18.35
C LYS A 445 17.23 -2.55 -19.08
N SER A 446 16.28 -3.12 -18.36
CA SER A 446 15.10 -3.74 -18.94
C SER A 446 13.88 -3.57 -18.03
N PRO A 447 13.43 -2.33 -17.74
CA PRO A 447 12.28 -2.10 -16.86
C PRO A 447 11.03 -2.88 -17.32
N VAL A 448 10.30 -3.45 -16.36
CA VAL A 448 9.10 -4.26 -16.64
C VAL A 448 7.88 -3.36 -16.87
N ASP A 449 7.05 -3.61 -17.89
CA ASP A 449 5.76 -2.92 -18.01
C ASP A 449 4.68 -3.53 -17.10
N LEU A 450 4.55 -2.92 -15.94
CA LEU A 450 3.54 -3.28 -14.94
C LEU A 450 2.17 -2.63 -15.23
N GLY A 451 2.07 -1.82 -16.29
CA GLY A 451 0.85 -1.15 -16.72
C GLY A 451 0.55 0.13 -15.94
N SER A 452 -0.72 0.56 -15.96
CA SER A 452 -1.16 1.81 -15.31
C SER A 452 -2.45 1.64 -14.51
N ARG A 453 -2.81 0.39 -14.18
CA ARG A 453 -4.02 0.03 -13.43
C ARG A 453 -3.82 0.24 -11.92
N CYS A 454 -4.82 -0.09 -11.09
CA CYS A 454 -4.70 0.12 -9.64
C CYS A 454 -3.58 -0.73 -9.00
N THR A 455 -3.18 -0.36 -7.79
CA THR A 455 -2.09 -0.99 -7.00
C THR A 455 -2.22 -2.50 -6.91
N ILE A 456 -3.44 -3.00 -6.85
CA ILE A 456 -3.71 -4.43 -6.76
C ILE A 456 -3.28 -5.15 -8.03
N PHE A 457 -3.69 -4.66 -9.21
CA PHE A 457 -3.26 -5.21 -10.49
C PHE A 457 -1.75 -5.07 -10.68
N MET A 458 -1.18 -3.95 -10.25
CA MET A 458 0.28 -3.77 -10.29
C MET A 458 0.98 -4.81 -9.40
N ASN A 459 0.53 -5.02 -8.16
CA ASN A 459 1.12 -6.04 -7.28
C ASN A 459 1.02 -7.45 -7.89
N SER A 460 -0.12 -7.80 -8.50
CA SER A 460 -0.24 -9.08 -9.23
C SER A 460 0.75 -9.17 -10.38
N LYS A 461 0.90 -8.11 -11.18
CA LYS A 461 1.88 -8.05 -12.27
C LYS A 461 3.32 -8.09 -11.78
N VAL A 462 3.63 -7.45 -10.66
CA VAL A 462 4.97 -7.51 -10.06
C VAL A 462 5.29 -8.92 -9.62
N LYS A 463 4.36 -9.59 -8.91
CA LYS A 463 4.53 -11.00 -8.53
C LYS A 463 4.71 -11.90 -9.74
N GLN A 464 3.95 -11.65 -10.81
CA GLN A 464 4.14 -12.35 -12.08
C GLN A 464 5.55 -12.09 -12.64
N ALA A 465 5.99 -10.84 -12.73
CA ALA A 465 7.33 -10.50 -13.20
C ALA A 465 8.43 -11.13 -12.34
N GLN A 466 8.25 -11.20 -11.02
CA GLN A 466 9.16 -11.90 -10.11
C GLN A 466 9.18 -13.41 -10.39
N LYS A 467 8.01 -14.03 -10.63
CA LYS A 467 7.92 -15.43 -11.07
C LYS A 467 8.55 -15.68 -12.44
N GLU A 468 8.69 -14.64 -13.27
CA GLU A 468 9.33 -14.70 -14.58
C GLU A 468 10.83 -14.35 -14.52
N GLY A 469 11.39 -14.09 -13.33
CA GLY A 469 12.82 -13.82 -13.12
C GLY A 469 13.22 -12.34 -13.23
N ALA A 470 12.27 -11.40 -13.17
CA ALA A 470 12.60 -9.97 -13.21
C ALA A 470 13.39 -9.53 -11.98
N ASN A 471 14.48 -8.80 -12.22
CA ASN A 471 15.29 -8.23 -11.15
C ASN A 471 14.55 -7.12 -10.41
N VAL A 472 14.91 -6.89 -9.15
CA VAL A 472 14.31 -5.82 -8.33
C VAL A 472 14.55 -4.44 -8.95
N SER A 473 15.69 -4.21 -9.61
CA SER A 473 15.98 -2.97 -10.34
C SER A 473 14.97 -2.72 -11.48
N ASP A 474 14.67 -3.75 -12.28
CA ASP A 474 13.71 -3.67 -13.39
C ASP A 474 12.27 -3.46 -12.91
N ILE A 475 11.92 -4.05 -11.77
CA ILE A 475 10.64 -3.83 -11.09
C ILE A 475 10.56 -2.40 -10.55
N SER A 476 11.61 -1.88 -9.91
CA SER A 476 11.66 -0.52 -9.36
C SER A 476 11.48 0.55 -10.44
N ALA A 477 12.20 0.42 -11.56
CA ALA A 477 12.02 1.30 -12.71
C ALA A 477 10.63 1.15 -13.36
N GLY A 478 10.13 -0.08 -13.49
CA GLY A 478 8.79 -0.37 -14.01
C GLY A 478 7.66 0.24 -13.16
N LEU A 479 7.78 0.18 -11.84
CA LEU A 479 6.82 0.78 -10.90
C LEU A 479 6.86 2.31 -10.99
N SER A 480 8.03 2.91 -11.13
CA SER A 480 8.19 4.36 -11.31
C SER A 480 7.48 4.86 -12.57
N TYR A 481 7.62 4.14 -13.69
CA TYR A 481 6.83 4.40 -14.90
C TYR A 481 5.33 4.25 -14.64
N SER A 482 4.92 3.20 -13.92
CA SER A 482 3.52 2.88 -13.68
C SER A 482 2.81 3.95 -12.86
N VAL A 483 3.49 4.50 -11.84
CA VAL A 483 3.02 5.62 -11.01
C VAL A 483 2.73 6.84 -11.88
N ILE A 484 3.66 7.24 -12.76
CA ILE A 484 3.46 8.40 -13.64
C ILE A 484 2.43 8.11 -14.75
N LYS A 485 2.45 6.94 -15.38
CA LYS A 485 1.43 6.55 -16.37
C LYS A 485 0.02 6.63 -15.75
N ASN A 486 -0.13 6.19 -14.50
CA ASN A 486 -1.39 6.27 -13.77
C ASN A 486 -1.79 7.73 -13.53
N ALA A 487 -0.87 8.55 -13.01
CA ALA A 487 -1.10 9.98 -12.78
C ALA A 487 -1.57 10.70 -14.06
N LEU A 488 -0.79 10.63 -15.13
CA LEU A 488 -1.05 11.36 -16.37
C LEU A 488 -2.31 10.87 -17.10
N PHE A 489 -2.45 9.56 -17.29
CA PHE A 489 -3.43 9.02 -18.23
C PHE A 489 -4.70 8.49 -17.58
N LYS A 490 -4.70 8.21 -16.28
CA LYS A 490 -5.88 7.69 -15.56
C LYS A 490 -6.50 8.72 -14.63
N VAL A 491 -5.67 9.43 -13.87
CA VAL A 491 -6.15 10.46 -12.94
C VAL A 491 -6.41 11.76 -13.68
N ILE A 492 -5.37 12.35 -14.27
CA ILE A 492 -5.46 13.64 -14.97
C ILE A 492 -6.16 13.48 -16.33
N LYS A 493 -6.11 12.26 -16.90
CA LYS A 493 -6.74 11.89 -18.18
C LYS A 493 -6.29 12.79 -19.33
N ILE A 494 -4.99 13.09 -19.35
CA ILE A 494 -4.37 13.89 -20.40
C ILE A 494 -4.54 13.16 -21.73
N ARG A 495 -5.04 13.89 -22.72
CA ARG A 495 -5.20 13.39 -24.10
C ARG A 495 -4.09 13.88 -25.00
N ASP A 496 -3.69 15.14 -24.83
CA ASP A 496 -2.53 15.75 -25.48
C ASP A 496 -1.55 16.25 -24.41
N ILE A 497 -0.29 15.86 -24.55
CA ILE A 497 0.79 16.28 -23.66
C ILE A 497 0.99 17.80 -23.72
N ASN A 498 0.66 18.44 -24.85
CA ASN A 498 0.73 19.90 -24.99
C ASN A 498 -0.23 20.63 -24.05
N ASP A 499 -1.26 19.96 -23.53
CA ASP A 499 -2.17 20.52 -22.52
C ASP A 499 -1.49 20.79 -21.16
N LEU A 500 -0.25 20.32 -20.97
CA LEU A 500 0.58 20.59 -19.80
C LEU A 500 1.30 21.95 -19.89
N GLY A 501 1.33 22.58 -21.06
CA GLY A 501 2.16 23.76 -21.30
C GLY A 501 3.66 23.44 -21.33
N ASP A 502 4.47 24.50 -21.22
CA ASP A 502 5.93 24.42 -21.26
C ASP A 502 6.55 24.62 -19.88
N ASN A 503 5.87 25.35 -19.00
CA ASN A 503 6.34 25.71 -17.67
C ASN A 503 5.75 24.79 -16.61
N ILE A 504 6.36 23.61 -16.47
CA ILE A 504 5.90 22.56 -15.57
C ILE A 504 6.70 22.57 -14.26
N VAL A 505 6.00 22.64 -13.14
CA VAL A 505 6.58 22.45 -11.79
C VAL A 505 6.04 21.14 -11.21
N VAL A 506 6.95 20.28 -10.76
CA VAL A 506 6.60 19.05 -10.04
C VAL A 506 7.07 19.15 -8.59
N GLN A 507 6.25 18.68 -7.66
CA GLN A 507 6.50 18.79 -6.22
C GLN A 507 5.91 17.61 -5.44
N GLY A 508 6.19 17.54 -4.15
CA GLY A 508 5.75 16.45 -3.29
C GLY A 508 6.80 15.37 -3.10
N GLY A 509 6.67 14.63 -1.99
CA GLY A 509 7.72 13.71 -1.54
C GLY A 509 8.06 12.60 -2.53
N THR A 510 7.14 12.23 -3.43
CA THR A 510 7.37 11.18 -4.42
C THR A 510 8.36 11.61 -5.50
N PHE A 511 8.43 12.90 -5.83
CA PHE A 511 9.38 13.40 -6.83
C PHE A 511 10.83 13.50 -6.32
N TYR A 512 11.10 13.26 -5.02
CA TYR A 512 12.47 12.97 -4.57
C TYR A 512 13.03 11.68 -5.16
N ASN A 513 12.17 10.77 -5.63
CA ASN A 513 12.59 9.62 -6.41
C ASN A 513 12.91 10.05 -7.85
N ASP A 514 14.21 10.01 -8.20
CA ASP A 514 14.69 10.41 -9.52
C ASP A 514 14.14 9.54 -10.65
N LEU A 515 13.77 8.28 -10.39
CA LEU A 515 13.11 7.42 -11.38
C LEU A 515 11.71 7.91 -11.71
N VAL A 516 10.96 8.37 -10.70
CA VAL A 516 9.61 8.93 -10.89
C VAL A 516 9.70 10.24 -11.67
N LEU A 517 10.61 11.12 -11.29
CA LEU A 517 10.86 12.37 -12.00
C LEU A 517 11.27 12.13 -13.46
N ARG A 518 12.23 11.21 -13.69
CA ARG A 518 12.68 10.85 -15.04
C ARG A 518 11.58 10.18 -15.86
N SER A 519 10.73 9.36 -15.23
CA SER A 519 9.57 8.76 -15.89
C SER A 519 8.61 9.84 -16.41
N PHE A 520 8.38 10.89 -15.64
CA PHE A 520 7.60 12.05 -16.07
C PHE A 520 8.20 12.71 -17.31
N GLU A 521 9.49 13.07 -17.26
CA GLU A 521 10.17 13.71 -18.40
C GLU A 521 10.16 12.83 -19.65
N LYS A 522 10.34 11.51 -19.51
CA LYS A 522 10.29 10.59 -20.66
C LYS A 522 8.90 10.45 -21.28
N LEU A 523 7.87 10.32 -20.44
CA LEU A 523 6.49 10.14 -20.92
C LEU A 523 5.92 11.43 -21.53
N THR A 524 6.31 12.59 -21.00
CA THR A 524 5.86 13.91 -21.49
C THR A 524 6.80 14.51 -22.54
N LYS A 525 8.05 14.04 -22.63
CA LYS A 525 9.09 14.68 -23.45
C LYS A 525 9.28 16.16 -23.12
N LYS A 526 9.02 16.55 -21.87
CA LYS A 526 9.18 17.91 -21.35
C LYS A 526 10.20 17.88 -20.21
N GLU A 527 11.02 18.92 -20.13
CA GLU A 527 11.80 19.18 -18.92
C GLU A 527 10.91 19.88 -17.89
N VAL A 528 11.15 19.62 -16.61
CA VAL A 528 10.34 20.16 -15.51
C VAL A 528 11.23 20.78 -14.43
N ILE A 529 10.63 21.64 -13.61
CA ILE A 529 11.26 22.19 -12.41
C ILE A 529 10.83 21.35 -11.20
N ARG A 530 11.80 20.77 -10.48
CA ARG A 530 11.61 20.18 -9.14
C ARG A 530 12.34 21.06 -8.11
N PRO A 531 11.63 21.89 -7.32
CA PRO A 531 12.22 22.77 -6.32
C PRO A 531 12.84 22.09 -5.09
#